data_AF-A0A7S4SMZ7-F1
#
_entry.id   AF-A0A7S4SMZ7-F1
#
_cell.length_a   1.000
_cell.length_b   1.000
_cell.length_c   1.000
_cell.angle_alpha   90.00
_cell.angle_beta   90.00
_cell.angle_gamma   90.00
#
_symmetry.space_group_name_H-M   'P 1'
#
loop_
_entity.id
_entity.type
_entity.pdbx_description
1 polymer ?
#
loop_
_entity_poly.entity_id
_entity_poly.type
_entity_poly.pdbx_seq_one_letter_code
_entity_poly.pdbx_strand_id
1 'polypeptide(L)'
;KKSTVKKVTSPALTKAKATVAKLEKESKAAQKKVAAAKKKAVAAKKKAAKTKTAATKKAASSAQNAAKKAAAKAAATNAKIRTAKAKAKAAEAVAKAKAKKAADAKKYEDDLDKAVKAFTANWKKKRAKADAAKAAKQARKDALKA
;
A
#
# COMPACT_ATOMS: atom_id res chain seq x y z
N LYS A 1 -5.34 -9.93 22.57
CA LYS A 1 -4.12 -9.27 22.02
C LYS A 1 -4.53 -8.35 20.87
N LYS A 2 -4.48 -7.02 21.06
CA LYS A 2 -4.73 -6.03 20.00
C LYS A 2 -3.67 -6.23 18.91
N SER A 3 -4.07 -6.71 17.73
CA SER A 3 -3.18 -6.82 16.58
C SER A 3 -2.76 -5.41 16.17
N THR A 4 -1.61 -4.96 16.65
CA THR A 4 -0.92 -3.81 16.06
C THR A 4 -0.46 -4.27 14.69
N VAL A 5 -1.31 -4.05 13.67
CA VAL A 5 -0.93 -4.18 12.27
C VAL A 5 0.28 -3.28 12.09
N LYS A 6 1.48 -3.86 12.13
CA LYS A 6 2.73 -3.11 11.88
C LYS A 6 2.53 -2.41 10.55
N LYS A 7 2.44 -1.09 10.60
CA LYS A 7 2.16 -0.27 9.42
C LYS A 7 3.23 -0.61 8.39
N VAL A 8 2.81 -1.20 7.28
CA VAL A 8 3.74 -1.55 6.21
C VAL A 8 4.23 -0.24 5.60
N THR A 9 5.41 0.19 6.04
CA THR A 9 6.07 1.42 5.58
C THR A 9 7.20 1.05 4.65
N SER A 10 7.24 1.66 3.47
CA SER A 10 8.37 1.58 2.56
C SER A 10 8.72 2.97 2.03
N PRO A 11 9.99 3.27 1.71
CA PRO A 11 10.36 4.56 1.12
C PRO A 11 9.56 4.89 -0.15
N ALA A 12 9.30 3.89 -0.98
CA ALA A 12 8.48 4.02 -2.18
C ALA A 12 7.02 4.41 -1.85
N LEU A 13 6.42 3.81 -0.82
CA LEU A 13 5.07 4.13 -0.37
C LEU A 13 4.99 5.57 0.17
N THR A 14 6.00 5.98 0.95
CA THR A 14 6.07 7.35 1.50
C THR A 14 6.18 8.38 0.37
N LYS A 15 7.09 8.16 -0.60
CA LYS A 15 7.23 9.04 -1.78
C LYS A 15 5.95 9.10 -2.59
N ALA A 16 5.28 7.97 -2.82
CA ALA A 16 4.02 7.92 -3.56
C ALA A 16 2.87 8.65 -2.84
N LYS A 17 2.80 8.58 -1.51
CA LYS A 17 1.81 9.32 -0.72
C LYS A 17 2.09 10.82 -0.74
N ALA A 18 3.36 11.22 -0.67
CA ALA A 18 3.75 12.62 -0.76
C ALA A 18 3.39 13.25 -2.12
N THR A 19 3.58 12.53 -3.23
CA THR A 19 3.17 13.01 -4.55
C THR A 19 1.66 13.15 -4.68
N VAL A 20 0.88 12.21 -4.15
CA VAL A 20 -0.59 12.34 -4.08
C VAL A 20 -0.98 13.59 -3.29
N ALA A 21 -0.41 13.80 -2.10
CA ALA A 21 -0.72 14.96 -1.27
C ALA A 21 -0.39 16.29 -1.96
N LYS A 22 0.74 16.36 -2.69
CA LYS A 22 1.10 17.55 -3.48
C LYS A 22 0.07 17.82 -4.57
N LEU A 23 -0.30 16.80 -5.35
CA LEU A 23 -1.29 16.94 -6.43
C LEU A 23 -2.68 17.29 -5.91
N GLU A 24 -3.07 16.80 -4.74
CA GLU A 24 -4.35 17.17 -4.10
C GLU A 24 -4.39 18.64 -3.69
N LYS A 25 -3.28 19.19 -3.17
CA LYS A 25 -3.16 20.65 -2.92
C LYS A 25 -3.30 21.45 -4.22
N GLU A 26 -2.63 21.02 -5.28
CA GLU A 26 -2.73 21.65 -6.61
C GLU A 26 -4.15 21.58 -7.19
N SER A 27 -4.86 20.46 -6.99
CA SER A 27 -6.26 20.31 -7.43
C SER A 27 -7.19 21.26 -6.70
N LYS A 28 -7.04 21.44 -5.38
CA LYS A 28 -7.82 22.44 -4.62
C LYS A 28 -7.61 23.85 -5.16
N ALA A 29 -6.36 24.22 -5.48
CA ALA A 29 -6.06 25.51 -6.10
C ALA A 29 -6.69 25.64 -7.50
N ALA A 30 -6.64 24.59 -8.32
CA ALA A 30 -7.26 24.56 -9.64
C ALA A 30 -8.80 24.69 -9.55
N GLN A 31 -9.43 24.02 -8.59
CA GLN A 31 -10.87 24.12 -8.36
C GLN A 31 -11.31 25.54 -7.98
N LYS A 32 -10.56 26.24 -7.13
CA LYS A 32 -10.82 27.66 -6.82
C LYS A 32 -10.77 28.53 -8.08
N LYS A 33 -9.78 28.32 -8.95
CA LYS A 33 -9.66 29.03 -10.24
C LYS A 33 -10.84 28.72 -11.18
N VAL A 34 -11.28 27.46 -11.24
CA VAL A 34 -12.46 27.06 -12.02
C VAL A 34 -13.71 27.76 -11.50
N ALA A 35 -13.93 27.78 -10.18
CA ALA A 35 -15.08 28.44 -9.58
C ALA A 35 -15.10 29.95 -9.88
N ALA A 36 -13.95 30.62 -9.74
CA ALA A 36 -13.82 32.04 -10.08
C ALA A 36 -14.08 32.32 -11.58
N ALA A 37 -13.52 31.51 -12.47
CA ALA A 37 -13.74 31.66 -13.91
C ALA A 37 -15.20 31.40 -14.30
N LYS A 38 -15.87 30.41 -13.70
CA LYS A 38 -17.30 30.15 -13.90
C LYS A 38 -18.16 31.31 -13.42
N LYS A 39 -17.88 31.88 -12.24
CA LYS A 39 -18.59 33.07 -11.73
C LYS A 39 -18.48 34.24 -12.71
N LYS A 40 -17.26 34.52 -13.21
CA LYS A 40 -17.04 35.57 -14.22
C LYS A 40 -17.79 35.30 -15.53
N ALA A 41 -17.78 34.06 -16.02
CA ALA A 41 -18.51 33.68 -17.23
C ALA A 41 -20.02 33.86 -17.08
N VAL A 42 -20.60 33.48 -15.93
CA VAL A 42 -22.03 33.69 -15.65
C VAL A 42 -22.37 35.19 -15.60
N ALA A 43 -21.56 36.00 -14.93
CA ALA A 43 -21.75 37.44 -14.86
C ALA A 43 -21.68 38.10 -16.25
N ALA A 44 -20.69 37.72 -17.06
CA ALA A 44 -20.54 38.21 -18.43
C ALA A 44 -21.73 37.80 -19.32
N LYS A 45 -22.23 36.57 -19.19
CA LYS A 45 -23.43 36.09 -19.90
C LYS A 45 -24.68 36.90 -19.49
N LYS A 46 -24.86 37.16 -18.19
CA LYS A 46 -25.96 38.02 -17.70
C LYS A 46 -25.87 39.44 -18.26
N LYS A 47 -24.66 40.04 -18.28
CA LYS A 47 -24.45 41.37 -18.85
C LYS A 47 -24.78 41.40 -20.34
N ALA A 48 -24.28 40.44 -21.11
CA ALA A 48 -24.55 40.33 -22.55
C ALA A 48 -26.05 40.17 -22.86
N ALA A 49 -26.79 39.42 -22.04
CA ALA A 49 -28.23 39.28 -22.20
C ALA A 49 -29.00 40.60 -21.96
N LYS A 50 -28.54 41.43 -21.02
CA LYS A 50 -29.15 42.73 -20.72
C LYS A 50 -28.84 43.80 -21.77
N THR A 51 -27.57 43.96 -22.14
CA THR A 51 -27.13 45.09 -22.99
C THR A 51 -27.15 44.76 -24.49
N LYS A 52 -27.10 43.47 -24.86
CA LYS A 52 -27.17 42.96 -26.25
C LYS A 52 -26.14 43.51 -27.25
N THR A 53 -25.14 44.29 -26.82
CA THR A 53 -24.09 44.86 -27.68
C THR A 53 -23.08 43.81 -28.16
N ALA A 54 -22.44 44.06 -29.31
CA ALA A 54 -21.39 43.19 -29.84
C ALA A 54 -20.20 43.01 -28.87
N ALA A 55 -19.78 44.09 -28.19
CA ALA A 55 -18.71 44.05 -27.20
C ALA A 55 -19.03 43.12 -26.02
N THR A 56 -20.27 43.16 -25.51
CA THR A 56 -20.68 42.32 -24.38
C THR A 56 -20.85 40.85 -24.77
N LYS A 57 -21.32 40.57 -26.00
CA LYS A 57 -21.32 39.21 -26.57
C LYS A 57 -19.89 38.65 -26.70
N LYS A 58 -18.93 39.42 -27.24
CA LYS A 58 -17.52 39.01 -27.32
C LYS A 58 -16.92 38.73 -25.92
N ALA A 59 -17.20 39.60 -24.95
CA ALA A 59 -16.73 39.42 -23.58
C ALA A 59 -17.29 38.15 -22.92
N ALA A 60 -18.58 37.84 -23.14
CA ALA A 60 -19.19 36.60 -22.64
C ALA A 60 -18.53 35.35 -23.24
N SER A 61 -18.30 35.31 -24.55
CA SER A 61 -17.59 34.21 -25.22
C SER A 61 -16.16 34.03 -24.70
N SER A 62 -15.43 35.14 -24.53
CA SER A 62 -14.07 35.10 -23.97
C SER A 62 -14.04 34.54 -22.54
N ALA A 63 -14.96 35.00 -21.68
CA ALA A 63 -15.08 34.50 -20.31
C ALA A 63 -15.46 33.01 -20.26
N GLN A 64 -16.34 32.55 -21.17
CA GLN A 64 -16.69 31.13 -21.29
C GLN A 64 -15.48 30.29 -21.73
N ASN A 65 -14.69 30.77 -22.69
CA ASN A 65 -13.47 30.09 -23.13
C ASN A 65 -12.43 30.02 -22.01
N ALA A 66 -12.27 31.08 -21.21
CA ALA A 66 -11.41 31.06 -20.03
C ALA A 66 -11.87 30.02 -18.99
N ALA A 67 -13.19 29.91 -18.75
CA ALA A 67 -13.75 28.90 -17.86
C ALA A 67 -13.53 27.47 -18.38
N LYS A 68 -13.68 27.23 -19.70
CA LYS A 68 -13.37 25.93 -20.34
C LYS A 68 -11.89 25.57 -20.18
N LYS A 69 -10.96 26.50 -20.45
CA LYS A 69 -9.51 26.27 -20.27
C LYS A 69 -9.16 25.97 -18.81
N ALA A 70 -9.77 26.68 -17.85
CA ALA A 70 -9.56 26.41 -16.43
C ALA A 70 -10.08 25.01 -16.05
N ALA A 71 -11.25 24.61 -16.55
CA ALA A 71 -11.84 23.29 -16.31
C ALA A 71 -10.97 22.17 -16.89
N ALA A 72 -10.44 22.34 -18.11
CA ALA A 72 -9.54 21.39 -18.74
C ALA A 72 -8.26 21.19 -17.91
N LYS A 73 -7.65 22.27 -17.40
CA LYS A 73 -6.49 22.18 -16.49
C LYS A 73 -6.81 21.42 -15.21
N ALA A 74 -7.98 21.68 -14.59
CA ALA A 74 -8.40 20.95 -13.40
C ALA A 74 -8.64 19.46 -13.67
N ALA A 75 -9.22 19.11 -14.83
CA ALA A 75 -9.41 17.73 -15.25
C ALA A 75 -8.07 17.01 -15.45
N ALA A 76 -7.08 17.67 -16.07
CA ALA A 76 -5.73 17.15 -16.24
C ALA A 76 -5.05 16.89 -14.88
N THR A 77 -5.16 17.80 -13.91
CA THR A 77 -4.66 17.59 -12.55
C THR A 77 -5.35 16.40 -11.87
N ASN A 78 -6.68 16.27 -12.01
CA ASN A 78 -7.40 15.12 -11.45
C ASN A 78 -6.99 13.79 -12.10
N ALA A 79 -6.71 13.76 -13.41
CA ALA A 79 -6.16 12.58 -14.06
C ALA A 79 -4.80 12.18 -13.47
N LYS A 80 -3.90 13.16 -13.25
CA LYS A 80 -2.62 12.92 -12.57
C LYS A 80 -2.81 12.37 -11.15
N ILE A 81 -3.80 12.87 -10.40
CA ILE A 81 -4.13 12.34 -9.06
C ILE A 81 -4.55 10.87 -9.15
N ARG A 82 -5.39 10.49 -10.12
CA ARG A 82 -5.81 9.08 -10.29
C ARG A 82 -4.61 8.17 -10.54
N THR A 83 -3.72 8.56 -11.45
CA THR A 83 -2.49 7.81 -11.72
C THR A 83 -1.58 7.73 -10.50
N ALA A 84 -1.40 8.83 -9.77
CA ALA A 84 -0.59 8.84 -8.55
C ALA A 84 -1.18 7.95 -7.45
N LYS A 85 -2.52 7.94 -7.27
CA LYS A 85 -3.21 7.04 -6.33
C LYS A 85 -3.05 5.58 -6.74
N ALA A 86 -3.13 5.27 -8.03
CA ALA A 86 -2.88 3.90 -8.53
C ALA A 86 -1.44 3.46 -8.23
N LYS A 87 -0.45 4.32 -8.48
CA LYS A 87 0.96 4.05 -8.13
C LYS A 87 1.16 3.85 -6.62
N ALA A 88 0.51 4.65 -5.78
CA ALA A 88 0.56 4.48 -4.33
C ALA A 88 -0.04 3.15 -3.87
N LYS A 89 -1.18 2.72 -4.45
CA LYS A 89 -1.77 1.41 -4.17
C LYS A 89 -0.86 0.25 -4.62
N ALA A 90 -0.24 0.36 -5.79
CA ALA A 90 0.72 -0.64 -6.26
C ALA A 90 1.93 -0.75 -5.32
N ALA A 91 2.50 0.39 -4.90
CA ALA A 91 3.59 0.40 -3.92
C ALA A 91 3.18 -0.22 -2.57
N GLU A 92 1.94 -0.02 -2.14
CA GLU A 92 1.40 -0.64 -0.93
C GLU A 92 1.27 -2.16 -1.07
N ALA A 93 0.77 -2.64 -2.22
CA ALA A 93 0.65 -4.07 -2.50
C ALA A 93 2.02 -4.77 -2.49
N VAL A 94 3.02 -4.17 -3.14
CA VAL A 94 4.40 -4.68 -3.14
C VAL A 94 4.97 -4.73 -1.73
N ALA A 95 4.77 -3.68 -0.94
CA ALA A 95 5.27 -3.65 0.43
C ALA A 95 4.57 -4.71 1.31
N LYS A 96 3.27 -4.93 1.14
CA LYS A 96 2.52 -5.98 1.84
C LYS A 96 2.99 -7.38 1.43
N ALA A 97 3.24 -7.61 0.14
CA ALA A 97 3.74 -8.89 -0.34
C ALA A 97 5.13 -9.21 0.24
N LYS A 98 6.04 -8.22 0.28
CA LYS A 98 7.35 -8.37 0.92
C LYS A 98 7.23 -8.66 2.42
N ALA A 99 6.34 -7.95 3.12
CA ALA A 99 6.10 -8.18 4.55
C ALA A 99 5.53 -9.59 4.82
N LYS A 100 4.61 -10.08 3.98
CA LYS A 100 4.09 -11.45 4.08
C LYS A 100 5.20 -12.49 3.87
N LYS A 101 5.98 -12.37 2.79
CA LYS A 101 7.10 -13.28 2.53
C LYS A 101 8.09 -13.35 3.69
N ALA A 102 8.43 -12.20 4.29
CA ALA A 102 9.32 -12.17 5.45
C ALA A 102 8.69 -12.83 6.70
N ALA A 103 7.39 -12.65 6.91
CA ALA A 103 6.68 -13.28 8.02
C ALA A 103 6.55 -14.81 7.82
N ASP A 104 6.29 -15.25 6.60
CA ASP A 104 6.17 -16.67 6.26
C ASP A 104 7.54 -17.34 6.37
N ALA A 105 8.61 -16.73 5.84
CA ALA A 105 9.99 -17.21 6.01
C ALA A 105 10.35 -17.40 7.49
N LYS A 106 10.03 -16.41 8.35
CA LYS A 106 10.26 -16.53 9.79
C LYS A 106 9.52 -17.71 10.41
N LYS A 107 8.25 -17.94 10.03
CA LYS A 107 7.49 -19.09 10.53
C LYS A 107 8.10 -20.41 10.08
N TYR A 108 8.53 -20.52 8.82
CA TYR A 108 9.20 -21.71 8.31
C TYR A 108 10.48 -22.03 9.09
N GLU A 109 11.31 -21.02 9.37
CA GLU A 109 12.52 -21.21 10.19
C GLU A 109 12.17 -21.63 11.62
N ASP A 110 11.19 -20.97 12.26
CA ASP A 110 10.74 -21.29 13.62
C ASP A 110 10.18 -22.73 13.71
N ASP A 111 9.46 -23.19 12.69
CA ASP A 111 8.87 -24.53 12.66
C ASP A 111 9.91 -25.60 12.32
N LEU A 112 10.89 -25.29 11.46
CA LEU A 112 12.03 -26.18 11.19
C LEU A 112 12.86 -26.40 12.45
N ASP A 113 13.20 -25.33 13.19
CA ASP A 113 13.96 -25.44 14.45
C ASP A 113 13.22 -26.30 15.48
N LYS A 114 11.90 -26.12 15.61
CA LYS A 114 11.08 -27.01 16.47
C LYS A 114 11.11 -28.46 16.00
N ALA A 115 10.97 -28.71 14.70
CA ALA A 115 10.98 -30.05 14.14
C ALA A 115 12.32 -30.75 14.38
N VAL A 116 13.45 -30.04 14.18
CA VAL A 116 14.79 -30.55 14.46
C VAL A 116 14.95 -30.87 15.94
N LYS A 117 14.56 -29.96 16.84
CA LYS A 117 14.63 -30.20 18.29
C LYS A 117 13.80 -31.41 18.72
N ALA A 118 12.57 -31.52 18.22
CA ALA A 118 11.69 -32.66 18.50
C ALA A 118 12.28 -33.98 17.98
N PHE A 119 12.82 -33.97 16.75
CA PHE A 119 13.49 -35.12 16.16
C PHE A 119 14.71 -35.54 16.98
N THR A 120 15.61 -34.60 17.32
CA THR A 120 16.81 -34.88 18.10
C THR A 120 16.47 -35.45 19.48
N ALA A 121 15.45 -34.91 20.15
CA ALA A 121 15.00 -35.43 21.45
C ALA A 121 14.47 -36.87 21.33
N ASN A 122 13.62 -37.14 20.33
CA ASN A 122 13.09 -38.47 20.09
C ASN A 122 14.18 -39.48 19.70
N TRP A 123 15.13 -39.07 18.87
CA TRP A 123 16.27 -39.89 18.47
C TRP A 123 17.13 -40.28 19.67
N LYS A 124 17.51 -39.31 20.52
CA LYS A 124 18.27 -39.57 21.76
C LYS A 124 17.53 -40.53 22.68
N LYS A 125 16.21 -40.34 22.86
CA LYS A 125 15.36 -41.23 23.67
C LYS A 125 15.34 -42.66 23.12
N LYS A 126 15.21 -42.83 21.79
CA LYS A 126 15.26 -44.16 21.16
C LYS A 126 16.63 -44.82 21.31
N ARG A 127 17.71 -44.07 21.12
CA ARG A 127 19.09 -44.59 21.28
C ARG A 127 19.32 -45.05 22.72
N ALA A 128 18.97 -44.23 23.71
CA ALA A 128 19.10 -44.59 25.12
C ALA A 128 18.34 -45.87 25.49
N LYS A 129 17.11 -46.05 24.97
CA LYS A 129 16.35 -47.29 25.15
C LYS A 129 17.02 -48.50 24.50
N ALA A 130 17.55 -48.34 23.28
CA ALA A 130 18.24 -49.42 22.58
C ALA A 130 19.54 -49.82 23.31
N ASP A 131 20.29 -48.84 23.81
CA ASP A 131 21.53 -49.06 24.56
C ASP A 131 21.23 -49.74 25.91
N ALA A 132 20.18 -49.30 26.63
CA ALA A 132 19.72 -49.96 27.85
C ALA A 132 19.29 -51.41 27.59
N ALA A 133 18.58 -51.69 26.49
CA ALA A 133 18.19 -53.05 26.13
C ALA A 133 19.41 -53.93 25.79
N LYS A 134 20.43 -53.38 25.13
CA LYS A 134 21.70 -54.09 24.88
C LYS A 134 22.43 -54.39 26.19
N ALA A 135 22.56 -53.40 27.08
CA ALA A 135 23.19 -53.59 28.38
C ALA A 135 22.48 -54.65 29.23
N ALA A 136 21.14 -54.63 29.26
CA ALA A 136 20.36 -55.65 29.96
C ALA A 136 20.55 -57.06 29.36
N LYS A 137 20.63 -57.19 28.02
CA LYS A 137 20.95 -58.47 27.38
C LYS A 137 22.35 -58.96 27.73
N GLN A 138 23.34 -58.07 27.80
CA GLN A 138 24.71 -58.42 28.15
C GLN A 138 24.79 -58.88 29.61
N ALA A 139 24.20 -58.12 30.54
CA ALA A 139 24.14 -58.50 31.95
C ALA A 139 23.49 -59.87 32.18
N ARG A 140 22.43 -60.21 31.42
CA ARG A 140 21.82 -61.55 31.47
C ARG A 140 22.77 -62.65 30.98
N LYS A 141 23.53 -62.41 29.90
CA LYS A 141 24.51 -63.37 29.41
C LYS A 141 25.64 -63.58 30.41
N ASP A 142 26.10 -62.50 31.04
CA ASP A 142 27.21 -62.57 32.01
C ASP A 142 26.76 -63.30 33.28
N ALA A 143 25.53 -63.07 33.76
CA ALA A 143 24.95 -63.77 34.91
C ALA A 143 24.70 -65.27 34.67
N LEU A 144 24.53 -65.70 33.41
CA LEU A 144 24.38 -67.12 33.05
C LEU A 144 25.73 -67.84 32.88
N LYS A 145 26.84 -67.09 32.83
CA LYS A 145 28.20 -67.63 32.72
C LYS A 145 28.94 -67.67 34.06
N ALA A 146 28.37 -67.06 35.09
CA ALA A 146 28.82 -67.12 36.48
C ALA A 146 28.09 -68.24 37.21
#